data_AF-A0A7I8CAG8-F1
#
_entry.id   AF-A0A7I8CAG8-F1
#
_cell.length_a   1.000
_cell.length_b   1.000
_cell.length_c   1.000
_cell.angle_alpha   90.00
_cell.angle_beta   90.00
_cell.angle_gamma   90.00
#
_symmetry.space_group_name_H-M   'P 1'
#
loop_
_entity.id
_entity.type
_entity.pdbx_description
1 polymer ?
#
loop_
_entity_poly.entity_id
_entity_poly.type
_entity_poly.pdbx_seq_one_letter_code
_entity_poly.pdbx_strand_id
1 'polypeptide(L)'
;MLFVRPGRLADLDALQQMARNAQPVLHSLPHDRRALEARVALSEDSFRAEVDFPGEEFYLFVLEDSETGKLHGTSSIVAAAGYSEPFYVFRNDALIHASRELHVNRKIHALTMSHELTGKSRLAGFYIDPAMRGDAAAHLMSRARMMYIAANRKRFTSEVFSLLLGVTDDTGVSPFWEAVGRKFFGRNFADIEVQSGGRSSTFIAEVMPSYPIYVPLLPEAAQRVLGEPDEKALLAYDIHMEEGFETDRYVDIFDAGPVLTAQIERSACVKRNETRTVHEASAQQGATYLIASNKPGEFRCVLADLPAQTEGGAPLLAAARHALDVQDGDTVRCVPLHQQEPTHTTGEAQ
;
A
#
# COMPACT_ATOMS: atom_id res chain seq x y z
N MET A 1 22.85 -2.24 -7.02
CA MET A 1 22.15 -1.29 -6.09
C MET A 1 20.64 -1.33 -6.36
N LEU A 2 19.80 -1.35 -5.32
CA LEU A 2 18.34 -1.40 -5.52
C LEU A 2 17.74 -0.01 -5.83
N PHE A 3 16.82 0.03 -6.78
CA PHE A 3 16.06 1.24 -7.10
C PHE A 3 14.63 0.90 -7.55
N VAL A 4 13.71 1.84 -7.35
CA VAL A 4 12.32 1.75 -7.78
C VAL A 4 12.15 2.54 -9.07
N ARG A 5 11.44 1.96 -10.04
CA ARG A 5 11.03 2.63 -11.29
C ARG A 5 9.64 2.16 -11.76
N PRO A 6 8.99 2.85 -12.71
CA PRO A 6 7.84 2.33 -13.43
C PRO A 6 8.09 0.93 -14.01
N GLY A 7 7.11 0.04 -13.83
CA GLY A 7 7.07 -1.24 -14.52
C GLY A 7 6.80 -1.06 -16.02
N ARG A 8 7.34 -1.97 -16.82
CA ARG A 8 7.27 -1.95 -18.28
C ARG A 8 6.82 -3.31 -18.82
N LEU A 9 6.36 -3.36 -20.07
CA LEU A 9 5.97 -4.63 -20.69
C LEU A 9 7.11 -5.67 -20.73
N ALA A 10 8.36 -5.23 -20.80
CA ALA A 10 9.53 -6.11 -20.73
C ALA A 10 9.67 -6.83 -19.37
N ASP A 11 9.06 -6.31 -18.30
CA ASP A 11 9.09 -6.89 -16.95
C ASP A 11 8.02 -8.00 -16.76
N LEU A 12 7.18 -8.26 -17.76
CA LEU A 12 5.97 -9.09 -17.64
C LEU A 12 6.25 -10.50 -17.11
N ASP A 13 7.36 -11.11 -17.51
CA ASP A 13 7.71 -12.46 -17.06
C ASP A 13 8.09 -12.48 -15.57
N ALA A 14 8.87 -11.49 -15.13
CA ALA A 14 9.24 -11.36 -13.72
C ALA A 14 8.03 -11.00 -12.85
N LEU A 15 7.16 -10.10 -13.32
CA LEU A 15 5.90 -9.77 -12.66
C LEU A 15 4.98 -11.00 -12.56
N GLN A 16 4.90 -11.83 -13.60
CA GLN A 16 4.11 -13.06 -13.57
C GLN A 16 4.68 -14.08 -12.56
N GLN A 17 6.00 -14.17 -12.45
CA GLN A 17 6.63 -15.02 -11.44
C GLN A 17 6.32 -14.53 -10.03
N MET A 18 6.39 -13.22 -9.78
CA MET A 18 6.00 -12.62 -8.50
C MET A 18 4.52 -12.87 -8.20
N ALA A 19 3.63 -12.71 -9.18
CA ALA A 19 2.20 -13.00 -9.05
C ALA A 19 1.96 -14.41 -8.51
N ARG A 20 2.61 -15.41 -9.10
CA ARG A 20 2.49 -16.83 -8.71
C ARG A 20 3.07 -17.13 -7.33
N ASN A 21 4.08 -16.38 -6.91
CA ASN A 21 4.76 -16.56 -5.64
C ASN A 21 4.12 -15.78 -4.49
N ALA A 22 3.30 -14.78 -4.80
CA ALA A 22 2.65 -13.95 -3.80
C ALA A 22 1.67 -14.79 -2.96
N GLN A 23 1.84 -14.72 -1.65
CA GLN A 23 0.95 -15.35 -0.68
C GLN A 23 0.60 -14.34 0.42
N PRO A 24 -0.68 -13.99 0.58
CA PRO A 24 -1.84 -14.41 -0.22
C PRO A 24 -1.86 -13.76 -1.63
N VAL A 25 -2.86 -14.13 -2.43
CA VAL A 25 -3.01 -13.67 -3.82
C VAL A 25 -3.17 -12.15 -3.86
N LEU A 26 -2.32 -11.49 -4.64
CA LEU A 26 -2.40 -10.03 -4.83
C LEU A 26 -3.27 -9.70 -6.05
N HIS A 27 -4.49 -9.20 -5.84
CA HIS A 27 -5.40 -8.80 -6.95
C HIS A 27 -4.85 -7.72 -7.88
N SER A 28 -3.94 -6.90 -7.36
CA SER A 28 -3.26 -5.86 -8.14
C SER A 28 -2.14 -6.43 -9.02
N LEU A 29 -1.82 -7.71 -8.85
CA LEU A 29 -0.82 -8.47 -9.59
C LEU A 29 -1.43 -9.83 -10.02
N PRO A 30 -2.33 -9.83 -11.02
CA PRO A 30 -3.10 -11.03 -11.38
C PRO A 30 -2.22 -12.15 -11.95
N HIS A 31 -2.59 -13.41 -11.68
CA HIS A 31 -1.88 -14.59 -12.20
C HIS A 31 -2.10 -14.79 -13.71
N ASP A 32 -3.26 -14.36 -14.22
CA ASP A 32 -3.58 -14.41 -15.64
C ASP A 32 -2.68 -13.46 -16.43
N ARG A 33 -1.96 -14.02 -17.40
CA ARG A 33 -0.95 -13.27 -18.16
C ARG A 33 -1.55 -12.11 -18.94
N ARG A 34 -2.72 -12.30 -19.54
CA ARG A 34 -3.37 -11.26 -20.35
C ARG A 34 -3.87 -10.11 -19.48
N ALA A 35 -4.45 -10.43 -18.32
CA ALA A 35 -4.84 -9.42 -17.34
C ALA A 35 -3.62 -8.65 -16.80
N LEU A 36 -2.50 -9.33 -16.55
CA LEU A 36 -1.27 -8.69 -16.12
C LEU A 36 -0.67 -7.80 -17.21
N GLU A 37 -0.62 -8.27 -18.45
CA GLU A 37 -0.17 -7.49 -19.62
C GLU A 37 -1.00 -6.23 -19.81
N ALA A 38 -2.33 -6.33 -19.77
CA ALA A 38 -3.23 -5.19 -19.83
C ALA A 38 -3.01 -4.20 -18.67
N ARG A 39 -2.72 -4.71 -17.47
CA ARG A 39 -2.42 -3.89 -16.29
C ARG A 39 -1.11 -3.11 -16.44
N VAL A 40 -0.08 -3.74 -17.00
CA VAL A 40 1.20 -3.09 -17.28
C VAL A 40 1.04 -2.05 -18.39
N ALA A 41 0.31 -2.37 -19.46
CA ALA A 41 0.02 -1.41 -20.53
C ALA A 41 -0.73 -0.18 -20.01
N LEU A 42 -1.79 -0.37 -19.20
CA LEU A 42 -2.51 0.72 -18.53
C LEU A 42 -1.56 1.55 -17.66
N SER A 43 -0.60 0.91 -16.99
CA SER A 43 0.39 1.64 -16.22
C SER A 43 1.29 2.51 -17.08
N GLU A 44 1.78 2.00 -18.19
CA GLU A 44 2.62 2.77 -19.11
C GLU A 44 1.84 3.95 -19.70
N ASP A 45 0.57 3.77 -20.06
CA ASP A 45 -0.32 4.84 -20.51
C ASP A 45 -0.53 5.89 -19.41
N SER A 46 -0.76 5.46 -18.17
CA SER A 46 -0.97 6.34 -17.01
C SER A 46 0.24 7.23 -16.73
N PHE A 47 1.46 6.70 -16.83
CA PHE A 47 2.69 7.49 -16.66
C PHE A 47 2.89 8.51 -17.79
N ARG A 48 2.42 8.22 -19.02
CA ARG A 48 2.50 9.13 -20.18
C ARG A 48 1.42 10.19 -20.20
N ALA A 49 0.25 9.89 -19.63
CA ALA A 49 -0.89 10.78 -19.68
C ALA A 49 -0.61 12.11 -18.94
N GLU A 50 -1.03 13.23 -19.54
CA GLU A 50 -1.16 14.50 -18.83
C GLU A 50 -2.49 14.49 -18.07
N VAL A 51 -2.43 14.62 -16.75
CA VAL A 51 -3.57 14.40 -15.86
C VAL A 51 -3.70 15.58 -14.89
N ASP A 52 -4.88 16.20 -14.88
CA ASP A 52 -5.19 17.32 -13.98
C ASP A 52 -6.04 16.92 -12.76
N PHE A 53 -6.66 15.74 -12.78
CA PHE A 53 -7.45 15.16 -11.69
C PHE A 53 -7.41 13.62 -11.77
N PRO A 54 -7.51 12.90 -10.63
CA PRO A 54 -7.49 11.44 -10.62
C PRO A 54 -8.66 10.83 -11.42
N GLY A 55 -8.37 9.80 -12.20
CA GLY A 55 -9.33 9.04 -12.99
C GLY A 55 -9.02 7.55 -13.00
N GLU A 56 -9.00 6.94 -14.19
CA GLU A 56 -8.77 5.50 -14.38
C GLU A 56 -7.31 5.06 -14.25
N GLU A 57 -6.41 6.01 -13.96
CA GLU A 57 -4.99 5.75 -14.01
C GLU A 57 -4.54 4.75 -12.94
N PHE A 58 -3.56 3.93 -13.33
CA PHE A 58 -2.91 2.94 -12.50
C PHE A 58 -1.41 3.10 -12.63
N TYR A 59 -0.66 3.11 -11.54
CA TYR A 59 0.80 3.32 -11.57
C TYR A 59 1.48 2.12 -10.93
N LEU A 60 2.13 1.28 -11.74
CA LEU A 60 2.89 0.10 -11.32
C LEU A 60 4.37 0.44 -11.19
N PHE A 61 4.97 0.06 -10.07
CA PHE A 61 6.38 0.20 -9.78
C PHE A 61 7.02 -1.18 -9.59
N VAL A 62 8.31 -1.27 -9.92
CA VAL A 62 9.15 -2.45 -9.70
C VAL A 62 10.41 -2.07 -8.96
N LEU A 63 10.91 -2.99 -8.11
CA LEU A 63 12.20 -2.89 -7.42
C LEU A 63 13.21 -3.64 -8.26
N GLU A 64 14.18 -2.94 -8.83
CA GLU A 64 15.23 -3.52 -9.67
C GLU A 64 16.60 -3.39 -8.99
N ASP A 65 17.42 -4.43 -9.12
CA ASP A 65 18.84 -4.34 -8.84
C ASP A 65 19.60 -3.87 -10.09
N SER A 66 20.21 -2.68 -10.01
CA SER A 66 20.93 -2.04 -11.09
C SER A 66 22.13 -2.83 -11.63
N GLU A 67 22.66 -3.77 -10.86
CA GLU A 67 23.83 -4.58 -11.28
C GLU A 67 23.41 -5.81 -12.10
N THR A 68 22.28 -6.42 -11.73
CA THR A 68 21.84 -7.69 -12.32
C THR A 68 20.63 -7.53 -13.26
N GLY A 69 19.92 -6.42 -13.18
CA GLY A 69 18.63 -6.20 -13.84
C GLY A 69 17.49 -7.03 -13.25
N LYS A 70 17.74 -7.76 -12.14
CA LYS A 70 16.74 -8.62 -11.52
C LYS A 70 15.70 -7.79 -10.76
N LEU A 71 14.43 -8.17 -10.91
CA LEU A 71 13.34 -7.57 -10.13
C LEU A 71 13.12 -8.34 -8.82
N HIS A 72 12.96 -7.60 -7.73
CA HIS A 72 12.85 -8.12 -6.36
C HIS A 72 11.56 -7.70 -5.65
N GLY A 73 10.69 -6.95 -6.30
CA GLY A 73 9.44 -6.51 -5.70
C GLY A 73 8.61 -5.66 -6.64
N THR A 74 7.38 -5.41 -6.24
CA THR A 74 6.46 -4.52 -6.94
C THR A 74 5.56 -3.79 -5.94
N SER A 75 5.03 -2.66 -6.38
CA SER A 75 3.94 -1.95 -5.71
C SER A 75 3.17 -1.13 -6.73
N SER A 76 1.96 -0.71 -6.38
CA SER A 76 1.15 0.12 -7.26
C SER A 76 0.34 1.18 -6.54
N ILE A 77 -0.14 2.15 -7.31
CA ILE A 77 -1.10 3.16 -6.90
C ILE A 77 -2.28 3.12 -7.87
N VAL A 78 -3.49 3.07 -7.35
CA VAL A 78 -4.72 3.32 -8.11
C VAL A 78 -5.11 4.78 -7.90
N ALA A 79 -5.27 5.56 -8.98
CA ALA A 79 -5.60 6.99 -8.89
C ALA A 79 -6.95 7.23 -8.21
N ALA A 80 -7.98 6.48 -8.64
CA ALA A 80 -9.30 6.47 -8.03
C ALA A 80 -9.79 5.01 -7.84
N ALA A 81 -9.88 4.56 -6.58
CA ALA A 81 -10.39 3.24 -6.27
C ALA A 81 -11.83 3.09 -6.74
N GLY A 82 -12.15 1.97 -7.38
CA GLY A 82 -13.49 1.72 -7.88
C GLY A 82 -13.97 2.70 -8.97
N TYR A 83 -13.06 3.17 -9.82
CA TYR A 83 -13.38 4.08 -10.92
C TYR A 83 -14.49 3.53 -11.84
N SER A 84 -14.39 2.27 -12.24
CA SER A 84 -15.38 1.61 -13.10
C SER A 84 -16.54 0.98 -12.32
N GLU A 85 -16.28 0.54 -11.08
CA GLU A 85 -17.23 -0.19 -10.24
C GLU A 85 -16.97 0.12 -8.76
N PRO A 86 -17.99 0.16 -7.87
CA PRO A 86 -17.80 0.53 -6.48
C PRO A 86 -16.71 -0.29 -5.77
N PHE A 87 -15.96 0.34 -4.86
CA PHE A 87 -14.98 -0.34 -4.02
C PHE A 87 -15.62 -0.74 -2.69
N TYR A 88 -15.91 -2.02 -2.49
CA TYR A 88 -16.65 -2.51 -1.33
C TYR A 88 -15.75 -2.76 -0.11
N VAL A 89 -16.20 -2.29 1.04
CA VAL A 89 -15.64 -2.53 2.38
C VAL A 89 -16.77 -2.70 3.40
N PHE A 90 -16.44 -3.16 4.61
CA PHE A 90 -17.33 -2.99 5.75
C PHE A 90 -16.98 -1.72 6.51
N ARG A 91 -17.99 -0.90 6.82
CA ARG A 91 -17.88 0.18 7.81
C ARG A 91 -18.30 -0.35 9.17
N ASN A 92 -17.43 -0.21 10.17
CA ASN A 92 -17.70 -0.56 11.56
C ASN A 92 -18.28 0.65 12.31
N ASP A 93 -19.61 0.68 12.42
CA ASP A 93 -20.35 1.72 13.12
C ASP A 93 -20.63 1.34 14.57
N ALA A 94 -20.81 2.34 15.41
CA ALA A 94 -21.27 2.18 16.77
C ALA A 94 -22.73 2.65 16.92
N LEU A 95 -23.64 1.70 17.14
CA LEU A 95 -25.05 1.93 17.37
C LEU A 95 -25.31 2.13 18.87
N ILE A 96 -26.13 3.12 19.22
CA ILE A 96 -26.54 3.37 20.61
C ILE A 96 -27.93 2.76 20.84
N HIS A 97 -27.98 1.74 21.70
CA HIS A 97 -29.22 1.13 22.17
C HIS A 97 -29.54 1.66 23.57
N ALA A 98 -30.60 2.46 23.67
CA ALA A 98 -31.07 3.03 24.92
C ALA A 98 -32.46 2.50 25.29
N SER A 99 -32.60 1.97 26.50
CA SER A 99 -33.89 1.60 27.09
C SER A 99 -34.06 2.33 28.41
N ARG A 100 -35.08 3.20 28.48
CA ARG A 100 -35.42 3.94 29.70
C ARG A 100 -35.92 3.01 30.80
N GLU A 101 -36.72 2.02 30.42
CA GLU A 101 -37.31 1.03 31.34
C GLU A 101 -36.25 0.14 31.98
N LEU A 102 -35.25 -0.29 31.20
CA LEU A 102 -34.16 -1.13 31.70
C LEU A 102 -32.98 -0.33 32.26
N HIS A 103 -33.05 1.01 32.20
CA HIS A 103 -31.92 1.90 32.52
C HIS A 103 -30.62 1.52 31.79
N VAL A 104 -30.74 1.06 30.55
CA VAL A 104 -29.61 0.64 29.71
C VAL A 104 -29.30 1.71 28.69
N ASN A 105 -28.02 2.05 28.54
CA ASN A 105 -27.48 2.77 27.40
C ASN A 105 -26.21 2.03 26.96
N ARG A 106 -26.28 1.33 25.83
CA ARG A 106 -25.20 0.47 25.34
C ARG A 106 -24.78 0.87 23.93
N LYS A 107 -23.46 1.03 23.78
CA LYS A 107 -22.79 1.15 22.49
C LYS A 107 -22.53 -0.25 21.93
N ILE A 108 -23.03 -0.53 20.74
CA ILE A 108 -22.92 -1.83 20.07
C ILE A 108 -22.29 -1.63 18.68
N HIS A 109 -21.25 -2.39 18.37
CA HIS A 109 -20.62 -2.36 17.05
C HIS A 109 -21.43 -3.14 16.02
N ALA A 110 -21.54 -2.60 14.81
CA ALA A 110 -22.20 -3.25 13.68
C ALA A 110 -21.46 -2.95 12.37
N LEU A 111 -21.30 -3.97 11.53
CA LEU A 111 -20.67 -3.87 10.21
C LEU A 111 -21.74 -3.61 9.16
N THR A 112 -21.60 -2.52 8.42
CA THR A 112 -22.48 -2.19 7.30
C THR A 112 -21.66 -2.19 6.02
N MET A 113 -22.13 -2.88 4.98
CA MET A 113 -21.46 -2.82 3.67
C MET A 113 -21.47 -1.38 3.16
N SER A 114 -20.31 -0.87 2.77
CA SER A 114 -20.12 0.50 2.30
C SER A 114 -19.22 0.51 1.06
N HIS A 115 -19.29 1.61 0.33
CA HIS A 115 -18.40 1.92 -0.80
C HIS A 115 -17.85 3.35 -0.69
N GLU A 116 -17.80 3.91 0.52
CA GLU A 116 -17.32 5.27 0.82
C GLU A 116 -15.84 5.54 0.45
N LEU A 117 -15.06 4.48 0.20
CA LEU A 117 -13.68 4.61 -0.28
C LEU A 117 -13.58 4.72 -1.81
N THR A 118 -14.70 4.57 -2.53
CA THR A 118 -14.74 4.78 -3.99
C THR A 118 -14.33 6.20 -4.33
N GLY A 119 -13.50 6.33 -5.38
CA GLY A 119 -12.93 7.59 -5.83
C GLY A 119 -11.65 8.03 -5.11
N LYS A 120 -11.30 7.44 -3.96
CA LYS A 120 -10.06 7.76 -3.24
C LYS A 120 -8.85 7.08 -3.86
N SER A 121 -7.70 7.73 -3.84
CA SER A 121 -6.43 7.11 -4.25
C SER A 121 -6.04 5.99 -3.29
N ARG A 122 -5.48 4.91 -3.84
CA ARG A 122 -5.21 3.68 -3.09
C ARG A 122 -3.82 3.14 -3.35
N LEU A 123 -3.10 2.80 -2.29
CA LEU A 123 -1.87 2.02 -2.37
C LEU A 123 -2.22 0.53 -2.49
N ALA A 124 -1.55 -0.16 -3.41
CA ALA A 124 -1.82 -1.57 -3.71
C ALA A 124 -0.54 -2.30 -4.16
N GLY A 125 -0.68 -3.59 -4.47
CA GLY A 125 0.32 -4.41 -5.16
C GLY A 125 1.64 -4.58 -4.45
N PHE A 126 1.70 -4.33 -3.15
CA PHE A 126 2.95 -4.38 -2.39
C PHE A 126 3.42 -5.83 -2.25
N TYR A 127 4.58 -6.11 -2.83
CA TYR A 127 5.25 -7.40 -2.78
C TYR A 127 6.76 -7.19 -2.75
N ILE A 128 7.44 -7.92 -1.87
CA ILE A 128 8.90 -8.05 -1.86
C ILE A 128 9.22 -9.54 -1.92
N ASP A 129 10.22 -9.92 -2.71
CA ASP A 129 10.74 -11.28 -2.78
C ASP A 129 11.16 -11.75 -1.37
N PRO A 130 10.57 -12.83 -0.82
CA PRO A 130 10.89 -13.33 0.52
C PRO A 130 12.36 -13.69 0.74
N ALA A 131 13.14 -13.86 -0.33
CA ALA A 131 14.59 -14.07 -0.24
C ALA A 131 15.36 -12.79 0.17
N MET A 132 14.74 -11.62 0.06
CA MET A 132 15.33 -10.35 0.48
C MET A 132 15.46 -10.31 2.00
N ARG A 133 16.59 -9.77 2.48
CA ARG A 133 16.89 -9.62 3.91
C ARG A 133 16.76 -8.15 4.32
N GLY A 134 16.36 -7.95 5.57
CA GLY A 134 16.13 -6.62 6.14
C GLY A 134 14.86 -5.96 5.60
N ASP A 135 14.65 -4.71 6.00
CA ASP A 135 13.45 -3.91 5.72
C ASP A 135 13.68 -2.83 4.64
N ALA A 136 14.93 -2.52 4.29
CA ALA A 136 15.28 -1.41 3.39
C ALA A 136 14.54 -1.48 2.04
N ALA A 137 14.42 -2.68 1.46
CA ALA A 137 13.65 -2.90 0.22
C ALA A 137 12.16 -2.57 0.39
N ALA A 138 11.57 -2.95 1.53
CA ALA A 138 10.18 -2.66 1.86
C ALA A 138 9.95 -1.16 2.10
N HIS A 139 10.84 -0.49 2.85
CA HIS A 139 10.80 0.97 3.04
C HIS A 139 10.91 1.69 1.71
N LEU A 140 11.89 1.34 0.88
CA LEU A 140 12.08 1.94 -0.43
C LEU A 140 10.85 1.77 -1.32
N MET A 141 10.38 0.53 -1.50
CA MET A 141 9.25 0.23 -2.37
C MET A 141 7.96 0.91 -1.89
N SER A 142 7.66 0.82 -0.60
CA SER A 142 6.42 1.38 -0.05
C SER A 142 6.39 2.90 -0.18
N ARG A 143 7.48 3.57 0.21
CA ARG A 143 7.57 5.03 0.29
C ARG A 143 7.88 5.69 -1.05
N ALA A 144 8.47 4.98 -2.01
CA ALA A 144 8.60 5.46 -3.39
C ALA A 144 7.22 5.82 -3.99
N ARG A 145 6.16 5.10 -3.65
CA ARG A 145 4.78 5.46 -4.03
C ARG A 145 4.37 6.82 -3.46
N MET A 146 4.68 7.07 -2.19
CA MET A 146 4.38 8.35 -1.54
C MET A 146 5.24 9.49 -2.09
N MET A 147 6.51 9.24 -2.43
CA MET A 147 7.36 10.19 -3.16
C MET A 147 6.76 10.55 -4.52
N TYR A 148 6.24 9.56 -5.26
CA TYR A 148 5.57 9.79 -6.54
C TYR A 148 4.28 10.62 -6.38
N ILE A 149 3.46 10.29 -5.38
CA ILE A 149 2.24 11.04 -5.04
C ILE A 149 2.56 12.49 -4.69
N ALA A 150 3.58 12.72 -3.84
CA ALA A 150 4.03 14.03 -3.44
C ALA A 150 4.52 14.88 -4.63
N ALA A 151 5.22 14.25 -5.58
CA ALA A 151 5.69 14.93 -6.79
C ALA A 151 4.59 15.19 -7.83
N ASN A 152 3.49 14.42 -7.82
CA ASN A 152 2.47 14.46 -8.86
C ASN A 152 1.06 14.69 -8.29
N ARG A 153 0.90 15.69 -7.42
CA ARG A 153 -0.31 15.87 -6.60
C ARG A 153 -1.63 15.89 -7.38
N LYS A 154 -1.66 16.45 -8.59
CA LYS A 154 -2.86 16.51 -9.45
C LYS A 154 -3.43 15.15 -9.84
N ARG A 155 -2.58 14.10 -9.86
CA ARG A 155 -2.96 12.73 -10.24
C ARG A 155 -3.72 11.96 -9.16
N PHE A 156 -3.83 12.52 -7.95
CA PHE A 156 -4.29 11.81 -6.77
C PHE A 156 -5.25 12.68 -5.95
N THR A 157 -6.12 12.04 -5.17
CA THR A 157 -7.03 12.75 -4.25
C THR A 157 -6.27 13.44 -3.11
N SER A 158 -6.96 14.11 -2.19
CA SER A 158 -6.32 14.71 -0.99
C SER A 158 -5.97 13.67 0.08
N GLU A 159 -6.70 12.57 0.08
CA GLU A 159 -6.51 11.42 0.97
C GLU A 159 -6.07 10.20 0.16
N VAL A 160 -5.23 9.35 0.75
CA VAL A 160 -4.85 8.05 0.21
C VAL A 160 -5.15 6.98 1.23
N PHE A 161 -5.54 5.79 0.79
CA PHE A 161 -5.73 4.66 1.69
C PHE A 161 -4.94 3.42 1.25
N SER A 162 -4.71 2.52 2.20
CA SER A 162 -4.16 1.20 1.98
C SER A 162 -5.08 0.18 2.65
N LEU A 163 -5.28 -0.96 1.99
CA LEU A 163 -6.00 -2.09 2.56
C LEU A 163 -4.97 -3.19 2.80
N LEU A 164 -4.79 -3.58 4.06
CA LEU A 164 -3.85 -4.61 4.42
C LEU A 164 -4.55 -5.95 4.60
N LEU A 165 -3.78 -7.01 4.45
CA LEU A 165 -4.24 -8.37 4.69
C LEU A 165 -4.71 -8.52 6.14
N GLY A 166 -5.93 -9.04 6.31
CA GLY A 166 -6.46 -9.43 7.62
C GLY A 166 -5.96 -10.79 8.07
N VAL A 167 -6.06 -11.05 9.38
CA VAL A 167 -5.56 -12.29 10.00
C VAL A 167 -6.11 -13.55 9.32
N THR A 168 -5.20 -14.40 8.86
CA THR A 168 -5.47 -15.76 8.38
C THR A 168 -4.74 -16.79 9.24
N ASP A 169 -5.28 -18.00 9.34
CA ASP A 169 -4.56 -19.10 9.99
C ASP A 169 -3.46 -19.69 9.09
N ASP A 170 -2.69 -20.65 9.60
CA ASP A 170 -1.60 -21.32 8.87
C ASP A 170 -2.06 -22.02 7.57
N THR A 171 -3.36 -22.30 7.45
CA THR A 171 -3.97 -22.90 6.26
C THR A 171 -4.55 -21.86 5.30
N GLY A 172 -4.42 -20.57 5.61
CA GLY A 172 -4.92 -19.45 4.83
C GLY A 172 -6.41 -19.17 5.04
N VAL A 173 -7.02 -19.68 6.12
CA VAL A 173 -8.44 -19.46 6.42
C VAL A 173 -8.60 -18.24 7.30
N SER A 174 -9.46 -17.30 6.90
CA SER A 174 -9.84 -16.15 7.72
C SER A 174 -11.00 -16.52 8.68
N PRO A 175 -10.84 -16.33 10.01
CA PRO A 175 -11.93 -16.51 10.97
C PRO A 175 -13.13 -15.61 10.67
N PHE A 176 -12.89 -14.41 10.14
CA PHE A 176 -13.94 -13.48 9.74
C PHE A 176 -14.71 -14.01 8.52
N TRP A 177 -14.00 -14.49 7.50
CA TRP A 177 -14.63 -15.06 6.31
C TRP A 177 -15.59 -16.20 6.66
N GLU A 178 -15.18 -17.12 7.53
CA GLU A 178 -16.00 -18.28 7.92
C GLU A 178 -17.24 -17.88 8.74
N ALA A 179 -17.17 -16.78 9.49
CA ALA A 179 -18.29 -16.23 10.24
C ALA A 179 -19.28 -15.44 9.37
N VAL A 180 -18.78 -14.74 8.34
CA VAL A 180 -19.57 -13.82 7.51
C VAL A 180 -19.68 -14.32 6.08
N GLY A 181 -18.65 -14.11 5.25
CA GLY A 181 -18.72 -14.31 3.80
C GLY A 181 -19.10 -15.74 3.39
N ARG A 182 -18.57 -16.76 4.07
CA ARG A 182 -18.88 -18.18 3.81
C ARG A 182 -20.38 -18.48 3.90
N LYS A 183 -21.12 -17.78 4.75
CA LYS A 183 -22.56 -17.97 4.95
C LYS A 183 -23.40 -17.48 3.76
N PHE A 184 -22.92 -16.48 3.04
CA PHE A 184 -23.61 -15.92 1.88
C PHE A 184 -23.12 -16.53 0.57
N PHE A 185 -21.82 -16.76 0.42
CA PHE A 185 -21.23 -17.29 -0.81
C PHE A 185 -21.21 -18.81 -0.90
N GLY A 186 -21.22 -19.51 0.24
CA GLY A 186 -21.07 -20.98 0.28
C GLY A 186 -19.70 -21.51 -0.17
N ARG A 187 -18.75 -20.62 -0.48
CA ARG A 187 -17.42 -20.92 -1.03
C ARG A 187 -16.30 -20.55 -0.06
N ASN A 188 -15.17 -21.23 -0.16
CA ASN A 188 -14.00 -20.91 0.66
C ASN A 188 -13.44 -19.51 0.29
N PHE A 189 -12.58 -18.97 1.16
CA PHE A 189 -12.01 -17.63 0.99
C PHE A 189 -11.20 -17.53 -0.31
N ALA A 190 -10.25 -18.45 -0.52
CA ALA A 190 -9.34 -18.44 -1.67
C ALA A 190 -10.06 -18.46 -3.03
N ASP A 191 -11.15 -19.24 -3.16
CA ASP A 191 -11.94 -19.35 -4.39
C ASP A 191 -12.60 -18.00 -4.73
N ILE A 192 -13.23 -17.36 -3.74
CA ILE A 192 -13.89 -16.07 -3.93
C ILE A 192 -12.88 -14.95 -4.11
N GLU A 193 -11.76 -15.00 -3.39
CA GLU A 193 -10.67 -14.05 -3.52
C GLU A 193 -10.14 -14.05 -4.96
N VAL A 194 -9.82 -15.21 -5.53
CA VAL A 194 -9.39 -15.31 -6.94
C VAL A 194 -10.50 -14.85 -7.90
N GLN A 195 -11.76 -15.24 -7.66
CA GLN A 195 -12.88 -14.92 -8.54
C GLN A 195 -13.25 -13.43 -8.53
N SER A 196 -13.14 -12.76 -7.38
CA SER A 196 -13.48 -11.34 -7.25
C SER A 196 -12.52 -10.44 -8.00
N GLY A 197 -11.27 -10.86 -8.17
CA GLY A 197 -10.23 -10.06 -8.79
C GLY A 197 -9.96 -8.73 -8.05
N GLY A 198 -10.44 -8.60 -6.81
CA GLY A 198 -10.43 -7.36 -6.04
C GLY A 198 -11.73 -7.12 -5.26
N ARG A 199 -11.97 -5.86 -4.87
CA ARG A 199 -13.14 -5.43 -4.10
C ARG A 199 -14.17 -4.68 -4.95
N SER A 200 -14.00 -4.73 -6.27
CA SER A 200 -14.85 -4.08 -7.27
C SER A 200 -15.35 -5.17 -8.21
N SER A 201 -16.42 -5.83 -7.78
CA SER A 201 -17.10 -6.89 -8.52
C SER A 201 -18.58 -6.85 -8.20
N THR A 202 -19.42 -6.94 -9.24
CA THR A 202 -20.89 -6.84 -9.11
C THR A 202 -21.48 -7.89 -8.18
N PHE A 203 -20.94 -9.12 -8.19
CA PHE A 203 -21.49 -10.19 -7.36
C PHE A 203 -21.38 -9.91 -5.86
N ILE A 204 -20.45 -9.03 -5.44
CA ILE A 204 -20.30 -8.66 -4.03
C ILE A 204 -21.59 -7.97 -3.57
N ALA A 205 -22.10 -7.02 -4.36
CA ALA A 205 -23.34 -6.30 -4.05
C ALA A 205 -24.59 -7.19 -4.11
N GLU A 206 -24.58 -8.20 -4.99
CA GLU A 206 -25.71 -9.11 -5.19
C GLU A 206 -25.85 -10.15 -4.06
N VAL A 207 -24.74 -10.52 -3.41
CA VAL A 207 -24.69 -11.62 -2.44
C VAL A 207 -24.55 -11.15 -0.99
N MET A 208 -23.82 -10.05 -0.75
CA MET A 208 -23.54 -9.59 0.61
C MET A 208 -24.77 -8.93 1.27
N PRO A 209 -24.93 -9.06 2.60
CA PRO A 209 -26.09 -8.54 3.29
C PRO A 209 -26.13 -7.00 3.24
N SER A 210 -27.29 -6.45 2.89
CA SER A 210 -27.53 -5.00 2.89
C SER A 210 -27.82 -4.43 4.29
N TYR A 211 -28.11 -5.29 5.28
CA TYR A 211 -28.41 -4.90 6.65
C TYR A 211 -27.19 -5.05 7.57
N PRO A 212 -27.08 -4.23 8.64
CA PRO A 212 -25.93 -4.29 9.54
C PRO A 212 -25.76 -5.65 10.21
N ILE A 213 -24.53 -6.14 10.24
CA ILE A 213 -24.12 -7.34 10.98
C ILE A 213 -23.67 -6.90 12.36
N TYR A 214 -24.42 -7.25 13.39
CA TYR A 214 -24.06 -6.96 14.77
C TYR A 214 -22.80 -7.74 15.17
N VAL A 215 -21.71 -7.03 15.47
CA VAL A 215 -20.44 -7.64 15.86
C VAL A 215 -20.59 -8.58 17.07
N PRO A 216 -21.38 -8.26 18.12
CA PRO A 216 -21.57 -9.18 19.24
C PRO A 216 -22.25 -10.52 18.90
N LEU A 217 -22.86 -10.64 17.72
CA LEU A 217 -23.47 -11.90 17.25
C LEU A 217 -22.47 -12.79 16.49
N LEU A 218 -21.27 -12.26 16.18
CA LEU A 218 -20.22 -13.04 15.55
C LEU A 218 -19.53 -13.95 16.59
N PRO A 219 -18.98 -15.10 16.18
CA PRO A 219 -18.09 -15.88 17.03
C PRO A 219 -16.90 -15.04 17.53
N GLU A 220 -16.42 -15.29 18.75
CA GLU A 220 -15.33 -14.50 19.35
C GLU A 220 -14.07 -14.46 18.47
N ALA A 221 -13.74 -15.56 17.78
CA ALA A 221 -12.59 -15.61 16.87
C ALA A 221 -12.72 -14.60 15.71
N ALA A 222 -13.92 -14.41 15.16
CA ALA A 222 -14.17 -13.41 14.12
C ALA A 222 -14.18 -11.99 14.68
N GLN A 223 -14.64 -11.79 15.92
CA GLN A 223 -14.59 -10.47 16.57
C GLN A 223 -13.14 -10.02 16.83
N ARG A 224 -12.26 -10.94 17.24
CA ARG A 224 -10.86 -10.64 17.59
C ARG A 224 -10.00 -10.19 16.41
N VAL A 225 -10.35 -10.59 15.19
CA VAL A 225 -9.55 -10.28 13.99
C VAL A 225 -10.03 -9.01 13.26
N LEU A 226 -11.09 -8.35 13.74
CA LEU A 226 -11.66 -7.17 13.09
C LEU A 226 -10.69 -5.99 13.11
N GLY A 227 -10.16 -5.64 11.93
CA GLY A 227 -9.20 -4.56 11.77
C GLY A 227 -7.77 -4.93 12.19
N GLU A 228 -7.51 -6.21 12.44
CA GLU A 228 -6.18 -6.68 12.80
C GLU A 228 -5.39 -7.09 11.54
N PRO A 229 -4.16 -6.57 11.34
CA PRO A 229 -3.33 -7.00 10.24
C PRO A 229 -2.79 -8.41 10.47
N ASP A 230 -2.64 -9.19 9.40
CA ASP A 230 -1.90 -10.46 9.42
C ASP A 230 -0.42 -10.23 9.74
N GLU A 231 0.24 -11.22 10.35
CA GLU A 231 1.67 -11.14 10.67
C GLU A 231 2.54 -10.80 9.45
N LYS A 232 2.16 -11.30 8.27
CA LYS A 232 2.86 -11.03 7.01
C LYS A 232 2.72 -9.58 6.54
N ALA A 233 1.73 -8.86 7.05
CA ALA A 233 1.45 -7.46 6.72
C ALA A 233 2.02 -6.46 7.75
N LEU A 234 2.56 -6.91 8.89
CA LEU A 234 3.03 -6.03 9.97
C LEU A 234 4.09 -5.04 9.51
N LEU A 235 5.09 -5.47 8.73
CA LEU A 235 6.09 -4.54 8.20
C LEU A 235 5.47 -3.44 7.33
N ALA A 236 4.49 -3.78 6.49
CA ALA A 236 3.78 -2.79 5.69
C ALA A 236 2.91 -1.87 6.55
N TYR A 237 2.28 -2.41 7.59
CA TYR A 237 1.53 -1.66 8.60
C TYR A 237 2.42 -0.61 9.29
N ASP A 238 3.58 -1.03 9.80
CA ASP A 238 4.52 -0.15 10.51
C ASP A 238 5.05 0.95 9.59
N ILE A 239 5.44 0.62 8.36
CA ILE A 239 5.87 1.61 7.37
C ILE A 239 4.76 2.63 7.10
N HIS A 240 3.49 2.20 7.03
CA HIS A 240 2.36 3.10 6.86
C HIS A 240 2.14 3.99 8.09
N MET A 241 2.24 3.46 9.31
CA MET A 241 2.12 4.24 10.54
C MET A 241 3.21 5.32 10.62
N GLU A 242 4.45 4.95 10.31
CA GLU A 242 5.59 5.87 10.24
C GLU A 242 5.41 6.97 9.19
N GLU A 243 4.79 6.66 8.05
CA GLU A 243 4.44 7.62 7.00
C GLU A 243 3.34 8.61 7.44
N GLY A 244 2.57 8.26 8.47
CA GLY A 244 1.47 9.07 9.01
C GLY A 244 0.07 8.59 8.59
N PHE A 245 -0.07 7.32 8.23
CA PHE A 245 -1.38 6.68 8.09
C PHE A 245 -1.96 6.39 9.47
N GLU A 246 -3.29 6.36 9.55
CA GLU A 246 -4.08 6.01 10.73
C GLU A 246 -5.09 4.92 10.36
N THR A 247 -5.42 4.05 11.30
CA THR A 247 -6.51 3.07 11.15
C THR A 247 -7.85 3.79 11.00
N ASP A 248 -8.62 3.44 9.98
CA ASP A 248 -9.96 3.99 9.76
C ASP A 248 -11.05 3.02 10.28
N ARG A 249 -12.31 3.46 10.28
CA ARG A 249 -13.49 2.67 10.65
C ARG A 249 -13.85 1.58 9.63
N TYR A 250 -13.06 1.40 8.59
CA TYR A 250 -13.33 0.42 7.54
C TYR A 250 -12.44 -0.81 7.71
N VAL A 251 -13.02 -1.96 7.41
CA VAL A 251 -12.31 -3.24 7.34
C VAL A 251 -12.62 -3.90 6.01
N ASP A 252 -11.73 -4.78 5.58
CA ASP A 252 -11.94 -5.57 4.38
C ASP A 252 -13.25 -6.36 4.43
N ILE A 253 -13.88 -6.52 3.26
CA ILE A 253 -15.14 -7.26 3.16
C ILE A 253 -14.96 -8.79 3.23
N PHE A 254 -13.77 -9.31 2.96
CA PHE A 254 -13.48 -10.74 2.96
C PHE A 254 -12.79 -11.20 4.25
N ASP A 255 -11.69 -10.56 4.64
CA ASP A 255 -10.84 -11.03 5.75
C ASP A 255 -10.84 -10.11 6.99
N ALA A 256 -11.58 -9.00 6.93
CA ALA A 256 -11.62 -7.94 7.94
C ALA A 256 -10.27 -7.27 8.23
N GLY A 257 -9.32 -7.32 7.30
CA GLY A 257 -8.06 -6.60 7.39
C GLY A 257 -8.25 -5.08 7.49
N PRO A 258 -7.31 -4.37 8.14
CA PRO A 258 -7.46 -2.94 8.39
C PRO A 258 -7.37 -2.12 7.12
N VAL A 259 -8.23 -1.10 7.04
CA VAL A 259 -8.03 0.04 6.15
C VAL A 259 -7.24 1.11 6.90
N LEU A 260 -6.13 1.52 6.31
CA LEU A 260 -5.32 2.64 6.76
C LEU A 260 -5.55 3.83 5.84
N THR A 261 -5.69 5.04 6.40
CA THR A 261 -5.87 6.28 5.62
C THR A 261 -4.85 7.33 6.01
N ALA A 262 -4.45 8.17 5.06
CA ALA A 262 -3.62 9.33 5.32
C ALA A 262 -4.07 10.52 4.49
N GLN A 263 -4.12 11.68 5.12
CA GLN A 263 -4.16 12.96 4.40
C GLN A 263 -2.78 13.19 3.79
N ILE A 264 -2.69 13.30 2.46
CA ILE A 264 -1.39 13.33 1.75
C ILE A 264 -0.54 14.50 2.23
N GLU A 265 -1.14 15.67 2.46
CA GLU A 265 -0.44 16.87 2.98
C GLU A 265 0.13 16.66 4.40
N ARG A 266 -0.33 15.63 5.11
CA ARG A 266 0.17 15.28 6.44
C ARG A 266 1.24 14.19 6.43
N SER A 267 1.41 13.50 5.30
CA SER A 267 2.37 12.42 5.15
C SER A 267 3.81 12.92 5.34
N ALA A 268 4.66 12.05 5.87
CA ALA A 268 6.05 12.41 6.13
C ALA A 268 6.85 12.63 4.84
N CYS A 269 6.58 11.89 3.76
CA CYS A 269 7.15 12.16 2.43
C CYS A 269 6.77 13.54 1.88
N VAL A 270 5.61 14.11 2.24
CA VAL A 270 5.27 15.49 1.86
C VAL A 270 5.89 16.50 2.81
N LYS A 271 5.77 16.31 4.12
CA LYS A 271 6.22 17.27 5.14
C LYS A 271 7.74 17.43 5.21
N ARG A 272 8.49 16.34 5.03
CA ARG A 272 9.96 16.30 5.19
C ARG A 272 10.70 16.39 3.86
N ASN A 273 9.97 16.72 2.80
CA ASN A 273 10.49 16.83 1.46
C ASN A 273 11.39 18.05 1.29
N GLU A 274 12.52 17.85 0.63
CA GLU A 274 13.38 18.93 0.14
C GLU A 274 13.92 18.64 -1.26
N THR A 275 14.39 19.68 -1.93
CA THR A 275 15.07 19.57 -3.23
C THR A 275 16.54 19.87 -3.02
N ARG A 276 17.41 18.99 -3.51
CA ARG A 276 18.87 19.15 -3.45
C ARG A 276 19.50 19.03 -4.83
N THR A 277 20.57 19.80 -5.07
CA THR A 277 21.38 19.70 -6.30
C THR A 277 22.34 18.53 -6.17
N VAL A 278 22.43 17.68 -7.20
CA VAL A 278 23.33 16.53 -7.23
C VAL A 278 24.77 16.99 -7.38
N HIS A 279 25.65 16.39 -6.56
CA HIS A 279 27.10 16.53 -6.68
C HIS A 279 27.77 15.16 -6.80
N GLU A 280 28.81 15.04 -7.62
CA GLU A 280 29.61 13.83 -7.64
C GLU A 280 30.35 13.61 -6.31
N ALA A 281 30.26 12.40 -5.77
CA ALA A 281 30.96 12.01 -4.55
C ALA A 281 31.69 10.67 -4.71
N SER A 282 32.78 10.52 -3.96
CA SER A 282 33.56 9.28 -3.86
C SER A 282 33.22 8.47 -2.60
N ALA A 283 32.51 9.05 -1.63
CA ALA A 283 32.07 8.38 -0.41
C ALA A 283 30.69 8.88 0.02
N GLN A 284 29.91 7.98 0.64
CA GLN A 284 28.65 8.27 1.32
C GLN A 284 28.90 8.56 2.80
N GLN A 285 28.30 9.63 3.32
CA GLN A 285 28.34 9.99 4.73
C GLN A 285 27.02 10.65 5.13
N GLY A 286 26.53 10.33 6.33
CA GLY A 286 25.38 11.00 6.93
C GLY A 286 24.26 10.02 7.28
N ALA A 287 23.02 10.48 7.10
CA ALA A 287 21.82 9.69 7.37
C ALA A 287 21.23 9.17 6.06
N THR A 288 20.46 8.09 6.12
CA THR A 288 19.81 7.51 4.93
C THR A 288 18.62 8.35 4.49
N TYR A 289 18.50 8.58 3.18
CA TYR A 289 17.39 9.29 2.54
C TYR A 289 16.75 8.43 1.47
N LEU A 290 15.44 8.62 1.30
CA LEU A 290 14.75 8.36 0.04
C LEU A 290 15.09 9.50 -0.91
N ILE A 291 15.65 9.16 -2.06
CA ILE A 291 16.01 10.14 -3.09
C ILE A 291 15.29 9.76 -4.37
N ALA A 292 14.53 10.68 -4.94
CA ALA A 292 13.82 10.48 -6.19
C ALA A 292 14.30 11.45 -7.28
N SER A 293 14.37 10.96 -8.51
CA SER A 293 14.59 11.80 -9.69
C SER A 293 13.46 12.81 -9.81
N ASN A 294 13.80 14.06 -10.16
CA ASN A 294 12.81 15.13 -10.34
C ASN A 294 12.46 15.35 -11.83
N LYS A 295 12.65 14.32 -12.66
CA LYS A 295 12.42 14.36 -14.11
C LYS A 295 10.99 13.88 -14.44
N PRO A 296 10.19 14.65 -15.22
CA PRO A 296 8.88 14.18 -15.68
C PRO A 296 8.98 12.88 -16.46
N GLY A 297 8.04 11.95 -16.23
CA GLY A 297 7.94 10.68 -16.99
C GLY A 297 8.94 9.58 -16.61
N GLU A 298 9.98 9.87 -15.82
CA GLU A 298 11.06 8.94 -15.50
C GLU A 298 11.32 8.84 -13.99
N PHE A 299 10.25 8.57 -13.24
CA PHE A 299 10.36 8.42 -11.79
C PHE A 299 11.34 7.28 -11.44
N ARG A 300 12.38 7.61 -10.70
CA ARG A 300 13.34 6.66 -10.14
C ARG A 300 13.55 7.01 -8.69
N CYS A 301 13.62 6.03 -7.80
CA CYS A 301 13.85 6.29 -6.38
C CYS A 301 14.84 5.29 -5.78
N VAL A 302 15.72 5.76 -4.91
CA VAL A 302 16.75 4.97 -4.24
C VAL A 302 16.81 5.29 -2.75
N LEU A 303 17.46 4.41 -1.99
CA LEU A 303 18.01 4.75 -0.69
C LEU A 303 19.51 5.05 -0.84
N ALA A 304 19.94 6.19 -0.33
CA ALA A 304 21.36 6.54 -0.21
C ALA A 304 21.58 7.52 0.94
N ASP A 305 22.79 7.51 1.49
CA ASP A 305 23.14 8.39 2.60
C ASP A 305 23.52 9.79 2.11
N LEU A 306 22.97 10.81 2.76
CA LEU A 306 23.28 12.21 2.51
C LEU A 306 23.70 12.92 3.81
N PRO A 307 24.56 13.94 3.73
CA PRO A 307 24.84 14.82 4.86
C PRO A 307 23.57 15.48 5.38
N ALA A 308 23.48 15.66 6.70
CA ALA A 308 22.35 16.34 7.33
C ALA A 308 22.23 17.81 6.90
N GLN A 309 23.34 18.44 6.52
CA GLN A 309 23.36 19.81 6.02
C GLN A 309 22.93 19.85 4.54
N THR A 310 21.95 20.68 4.23
CA THR A 310 21.35 20.80 2.88
C THR A 310 22.15 21.70 1.94
N GLU A 311 22.95 22.64 2.49
CA GLU A 311 23.73 23.61 1.72
C GLU A 311 24.80 22.97 0.81
N GLY A 312 25.27 21.76 1.17
CA GLY A 312 26.21 20.98 0.36
C GLY A 312 25.56 20.14 -0.75
N GLY A 313 24.25 20.29 -0.98
CA GLY A 313 23.51 19.54 -1.98
C GLY A 313 23.33 18.05 -1.64
N ALA A 314 23.23 17.23 -2.68
CA ALA A 314 23.11 15.77 -2.63
C ALA A 314 24.38 15.13 -3.22
N PRO A 315 25.44 14.92 -2.42
CA PRO A 315 26.61 14.18 -2.87
C PRO A 315 26.24 12.71 -3.10
N LEU A 316 26.31 12.25 -4.35
CA LEU A 316 25.89 10.91 -4.75
C LEU A 316 27.04 10.13 -5.41
N LEU A 317 27.18 8.87 -4.98
CA LEU A 317 28.06 7.90 -5.64
C LEU A 317 27.58 7.62 -7.07
N ALA A 318 28.51 7.16 -7.92
CA ALA A 318 28.21 6.80 -9.30
C ALA A 318 27.04 5.80 -9.43
N ALA A 319 26.96 4.80 -8.55
CA ALA A 319 25.87 3.83 -8.55
C ALA A 319 24.48 4.47 -8.32
N ALA A 320 24.37 5.40 -7.36
CA ALA A 320 23.12 6.10 -7.09
C ALA A 320 22.71 7.04 -8.24
N ARG A 321 23.69 7.78 -8.80
CA ARG A 321 23.46 8.66 -9.95
C ARG A 321 23.00 7.88 -11.18
N HIS A 322 23.63 6.74 -11.45
CA HIS A 322 23.24 5.86 -12.55
C HIS A 322 21.83 5.28 -12.35
N ALA A 323 21.53 4.78 -11.15
CA ALA A 323 20.21 4.22 -10.83
C ALA A 323 19.07 5.25 -10.92
N LEU A 324 19.35 6.50 -10.50
CA LEU A 324 18.44 7.64 -10.59
C LEU A 324 18.37 8.30 -11.97
N ASP A 325 19.31 7.97 -12.86
CA ASP A 325 19.50 8.60 -14.16
C ASP A 325 19.67 10.13 -14.05
N VAL A 326 20.59 10.56 -13.18
CA VAL A 326 20.91 11.96 -12.91
C VAL A 326 22.40 12.26 -13.06
N GLN A 327 22.72 13.50 -13.42
CA GLN A 327 24.08 14.00 -13.57
C GLN A 327 24.41 15.04 -12.49
N ASP A 328 25.68 15.43 -12.40
CA ASP A 328 26.09 16.57 -11.58
C ASP A 328 25.31 17.83 -12.00
N GLY A 329 24.79 18.58 -11.03
CA GLY A 329 23.95 19.75 -11.26
C GLY A 329 22.46 19.48 -11.47
N ASP A 330 22.03 18.22 -11.68
CA ASP A 330 20.60 17.88 -11.70
C ASP A 330 19.97 18.10 -10.31
N THR A 331 18.64 18.20 -10.25
CA THR A 331 17.90 18.29 -8.98
C THR A 331 17.25 16.96 -8.64
N VAL A 332 17.32 16.60 -7.36
CA VAL A 332 16.66 15.43 -6.79
C VAL A 332 15.79 15.83 -5.62
N ARG A 333 14.75 15.03 -5.39
CA ARG A 333 13.84 15.15 -4.27
C ARG A 333 14.30 14.23 -3.15
N CYS A 334 14.55 14.77 -1.98
CA CYS A 334 15.08 14.03 -0.84
C CYS A 334 14.08 14.05 0.32
N VAL A 335 13.92 12.91 0.99
CA VAL A 335 13.19 12.77 2.25
C VAL A 335 14.04 11.90 3.17
N PRO A 336 14.37 12.33 4.40
CA PRO A 336 15.04 11.47 5.36
C PRO A 336 14.25 10.16 5.54
N LEU A 337 14.95 9.03 5.55
CA LEU A 337 14.32 7.76 5.90
C LEU A 337 13.86 7.87 7.36
N HIS A 338 12.54 7.91 7.54
CA HIS A 338 11.93 8.12 8.84
C HIS A 338 11.35 6.80 9.31
N GLN A 339 11.89 6.32 10.42
CA GLN A 339 11.47 5.12 11.11
C GLN A 339 11.06 5.52 12.52
N GLN A 340 10.10 4.81 13.10
CA GLN A 340 9.87 4.95 14.53
C GLN A 340 11.08 4.36 15.26
N GLU A 341 11.63 5.07 16.24
CA GLU A 341 12.63 4.47 17.11
C GLU A 341 11.99 3.26 17.81
N PRO A 342 12.63 2.08 17.78
CA PRO A 342 12.08 0.92 18.45
C PRO A 342 11.89 1.26 19.94
N THR A 343 10.65 1.21 20.41
CA THR A 343 10.32 1.31 21.82
C THR A 343 10.93 0.11 22.53
N HIS A 344 12.17 0.27 23.00
CA HIS A 344 12.75 -0.65 23.97
C HIS A 344 11.88 -0.59 25.22
N THR A 345 10.96 -1.55 25.34
CA THR A 345 10.29 -1.87 26.58
C THR A 345 11.34 -2.50 27.48
N THR A 346 12.13 -1.67 28.16
CA THR A 346 12.84 -2.08 29.37
C THR A 346 11.77 -2.43 30.40
N GLY A 347 11.40 -3.71 30.42
CA GLY A 347 10.68 -4.30 31.54
C GLY A 347 11.58 -4.24 32.77
N GLU A 348 11.47 -3.19 33.55
CA GLU A 348 11.83 -3.24 34.96
C GLU A 348 10.80 -4.14 35.65
N ALA A 349 11.18 -5.40 35.86
CA ALA A 349 10.56 -6.22 36.88
C ALA A 349 10.94 -5.62 38.25
N GLN A 350 9.94 -5.13 38.98
CA GLN A 350 10.00 -4.99 40.44
C GLN A 350 9.35 -6.19 41.10
#